data_AF-A0A015KUQ8-F1
#
_entry.id   AF-A0A015KUQ8-F1
#
_cell.length_a   1.000
_cell.length_b   1.000
_cell.length_c   1.000
_cell.angle_alpha   90.00
_cell.angle_beta   90.00
_cell.angle_gamma   90.00
#
_symmetry.space_group_name_H-M   'P 1'
#
loop_
_entity.id
_entity.type
_entity.pdbx_description
1 polymer ?
#
loop_
_entity_poly.entity_id
_entity_poly.type
_entity_poly.pdbx_seq_one_letter_code
_entity_poly.pdbx_strand_id
1 'polypeptide(L)'
;MISKLIAYLLLYCIVMKSSLPPTPLPNLSKIKTTFSEKVLLSLPYPFVIMWSLCILSYIYIMYQQENDGVAIINVRFSEWSFYDIVFYIITILGCSLRLWSFYTLREYFTFNVTILKNHKLVDTGPYALLIHPSYTAIMLMTPIVLYVTYQLHYYIPIYSPVDFSFFVYSWYTYAAWAFIYLYLGRHRVLGEEKVLKQRFGKEWDLYSKQRKRFIPYLF
;
A
#
# COMPACT_ATOMS: atom_id res chain seq x y z
N MET A 1 6.51 23.21 11.45
CA MET A 1 5.58 22.30 12.16
C MET A 1 4.18 22.22 11.57
N ILE A 2 3.33 23.26 11.66
CA ILE A 2 1.88 23.17 11.36
C ILE A 2 1.59 22.68 9.92
N SER A 3 2.32 23.17 8.92
CA SER A 3 2.12 22.76 7.52
C SER A 3 2.38 21.27 7.30
N LYS A 4 3.46 20.73 7.88
CA LYS A 4 3.83 19.31 7.77
C LYS A 4 2.86 18.42 8.54
N LEU A 5 2.41 18.86 9.72
CA LEU A 5 1.35 18.18 10.46
C LEU A 5 0.07 18.02 9.63
N ILE A 6 -0.42 19.11 9.06
CA ILE A 6 -1.63 19.09 8.20
C ILE A 6 -1.42 18.16 7.01
N ALA A 7 -0.28 18.24 6.34
CA ALA A 7 0.02 17.41 5.18
C ALA A 7 -0.02 15.91 5.52
N TYR A 8 0.64 15.48 6.61
CA TYR A 8 0.68 14.08 7.02
C TYR A 8 -0.67 13.57 7.54
N LEU A 9 -1.49 14.43 8.18
CA LEU A 9 -2.86 14.07 8.56
C LEU A 9 -3.76 13.87 7.33
N LEU A 10 -3.66 14.75 6.32
CA LEU A 10 -4.37 14.57 5.06
C LEU A 10 -3.93 13.29 4.35
N LEU A 11 -2.62 13.04 4.32
CA LEU A 11 -2.07 11.84 3.71
C LEU A 11 -2.56 10.58 4.44
N TYR A 12 -2.59 10.60 5.76
CA TYR A 12 -3.15 9.52 6.56
C TYR A 12 -4.58 9.20 6.14
N CYS A 13 -5.46 10.19 6.07
CA CYS A 13 -6.85 10.01 5.63
C CYS A 13 -6.96 9.41 4.21
N ILE A 14 -6.14 9.89 3.28
CA ILE A 14 -6.14 9.43 1.88
C ILE A 14 -5.61 7.99 1.77
N VAL A 15 -4.55 7.65 2.49
CA VAL A 15 -3.98 6.29 2.53
C VAL A 15 -4.98 5.31 3.16
N MET A 16 -5.66 5.70 4.23
CA MET A 16 -6.71 4.88 4.85
C MET A 16 -7.84 4.57 3.85
N LYS A 17 -8.32 5.60 3.15
CA LYS A 17 -9.39 5.46 2.17
C LYS A 17 -8.99 4.62 0.95
N SER A 18 -7.74 4.71 0.51
CA SER A 18 -7.24 3.96 -0.66
C SER A 18 -6.81 2.53 -0.33
N SER A 19 -6.47 2.24 0.93
CA SER A 19 -6.05 0.91 1.36
C SER A 19 -7.24 -0.02 1.66
N LEU A 20 -8.36 0.54 2.14
CA LEU A 20 -9.57 -0.23 2.42
C LEU A 20 -10.46 -0.33 1.18
N PRO A 21 -10.99 -1.53 0.87
CA PRO A 21 -11.87 -1.70 -0.28
C PRO A 21 -13.21 -0.96 -0.06
N PRO A 22 -13.83 -0.42 -1.12
CA PRO A 22 -15.13 0.24 -1.02
C PRO A 22 -16.27 -0.74 -0.75
N THR A 23 -16.08 -2.02 -1.09
CA THR A 23 -17.05 -3.10 -0.84
C THR A 23 -16.71 -3.87 0.43
N PRO A 24 -17.68 -4.15 1.31
CA PRO A 24 -17.44 -4.95 2.51
C PRO A 24 -16.98 -6.36 2.12
N LEU A 25 -16.01 -6.90 2.85
CA LEU A 25 -15.49 -8.25 2.58
C LEU A 25 -16.63 -9.27 2.64
N PRO A 26 -16.68 -10.21 1.68
CA PRO A 26 -17.61 -11.32 1.78
C PRO A 26 -17.31 -12.13 3.04
N ASN A 27 -18.35 -12.66 3.68
CA ASN A 27 -18.22 -13.39 4.93
C ASN A 27 -17.30 -14.63 4.73
N LEU A 28 -16.06 -14.54 5.23
CA LEU A 28 -15.00 -15.54 5.03
C LEU A 28 -15.35 -16.92 5.58
N SER A 29 -16.33 -17.01 6.49
CA SER A 29 -16.86 -18.29 7.00
C SER A 29 -17.61 -19.09 5.93
N LYS A 30 -18.13 -18.43 4.89
CA LYS A 30 -18.96 -19.05 3.85
C LYS A 30 -18.18 -19.50 2.62
N ILE A 31 -16.89 -19.16 2.52
CA ILE A 31 -16.07 -19.44 1.33
C ILE A 31 -14.97 -20.43 1.72
N LYS A 32 -14.93 -21.60 1.07
CA LYS A 32 -13.79 -22.54 1.16
C LYS A 32 -12.57 -21.84 0.54
N THR A 33 -11.83 -21.12 1.38
CA THR A 33 -10.60 -20.41 1.03
C THR A 33 -9.41 -21.12 1.65
N THR A 34 -8.32 -21.20 0.89
CA THR A 34 -7.04 -21.72 1.35
C THR A 34 -6.45 -20.79 2.41
N PHE A 35 -5.60 -21.29 3.31
CA PHE A 35 -4.94 -20.45 4.34
C PHE A 35 -4.20 -19.25 3.71
N SER A 36 -3.51 -19.46 2.59
CA SER A 36 -2.83 -18.40 1.83
C SER A 36 -3.79 -17.31 1.36
N GLU A 37 -5.00 -17.66 0.92
CA GLU A 37 -6.02 -16.71 0.48
C GLU A 37 -6.57 -15.89 1.65
N LYS A 38 -6.81 -16.52 2.80
CA LYS A 38 -7.23 -15.82 4.03
C LYS A 38 -6.20 -14.80 4.50
N VAL A 39 -4.91 -15.18 4.49
CA VAL A 39 -3.81 -14.26 4.81
C VAL A 39 -3.79 -13.10 3.83
N LEU A 40 -3.93 -13.39 2.54
CA LEU A 40 -3.96 -12.38 1.48
C LEU A 40 -5.12 -11.38 1.67
N LEU A 41 -6.31 -11.89 2.00
CA LEU A 41 -7.55 -11.14 2.26
C LEU A 41 -7.43 -10.22 3.47
N SER A 42 -6.67 -10.64 4.48
CA SER A 42 -6.46 -9.83 5.68
C SER A 42 -5.36 -8.79 5.53
N LEU A 43 -4.46 -8.88 4.54
CA LEU A 43 -3.29 -7.98 4.35
C LEU A 43 -3.56 -6.47 4.46
N PRO A 44 -4.70 -5.89 3.99
CA PRO A 44 -4.94 -4.46 4.12
C PRO A 44 -5.02 -3.98 5.58
N TYR A 45 -5.53 -4.81 6.49
CA TYR A 45 -5.74 -4.45 7.89
C TYR A 45 -4.44 -4.28 8.70
N PRO A 46 -3.50 -5.25 8.75
CA PRO A 46 -2.24 -5.06 9.43
C PRO A 46 -1.42 -3.95 8.79
N PHE A 47 -1.50 -3.74 7.47
CA PHE A 47 -0.88 -2.60 6.80
C PHE A 47 -1.43 -1.27 7.33
N VAL A 48 -2.76 -1.13 7.39
CA VAL A 48 -3.43 0.06 7.93
C VAL A 48 -3.05 0.31 9.39
N ILE A 49 -3.06 -0.73 10.22
CA ILE A 49 -2.67 -0.61 11.64
C ILE A 49 -1.22 -0.16 11.77
N MET A 50 -0.31 -0.80 11.04
CA MET A 50 1.11 -0.43 11.02
C MET A 50 1.30 1.02 10.55
N TRP A 51 0.59 1.44 9.51
CA TRP A 51 0.62 2.80 9.00
C TRP A 51 0.11 3.83 10.03
N SER A 52 -1.03 3.56 10.69
CA SER A 52 -1.56 4.40 11.77
C SER A 52 -0.53 4.56 12.89
N LEU A 53 0.08 3.46 13.34
CA LEU A 53 1.10 3.51 14.38
C LEU A 53 2.32 4.33 13.95
N CYS A 54 2.84 4.12 12.74
CA CYS A 54 3.99 4.87 12.22
C CYS A 54 3.71 6.38 12.15
N ILE A 55 2.55 6.77 11.63
CA ILE A 55 2.17 8.19 11.53
C ILE A 55 1.96 8.83 12.89
N LEU A 56 1.31 8.14 13.83
CA LEU A 56 1.11 8.64 15.19
C LEU A 56 2.45 8.82 15.90
N SER A 57 3.36 7.84 15.80
CA SER A 57 4.72 7.95 16.34
C SER A 57 5.50 9.10 15.70
N TYR A 58 5.39 9.27 14.38
CA TYR A 58 6.03 10.38 13.65
C TYR A 58 5.56 11.74 14.15
N ILE A 59 4.24 11.93 14.27
CA ILE A 59 3.64 13.17 14.77
C ILE A 59 4.00 13.41 16.24
N TYR A 60 4.01 12.36 17.06
CA TYR A 60 4.39 12.45 18.47
C TYR A 60 5.83 12.90 18.65
N ILE A 61 6.79 12.28 17.96
CA ILE A 61 8.21 12.67 18.01
C ILE A 61 8.39 14.09 17.47
N MET A 62 7.72 14.44 16.37
CA MET A 62 7.75 15.79 15.82
C MET A 62 7.24 16.83 16.84
N TYR A 63 6.17 16.53 17.56
CA TYR A 63 5.64 17.41 18.62
C TYR A 63 6.60 17.52 19.81
N GLN A 64 7.20 16.40 20.24
CA GLN A 64 8.14 16.40 21.35
C GLN A 64 9.43 17.16 21.03
N GLN A 65 9.91 17.11 19.77
CA GLN A 65 11.06 17.90 19.32
C GLN A 65 10.82 19.42 19.41
N GLU A 66 9.60 19.89 19.19
CA GLU A 66 9.27 21.32 19.24
C GLU A 66 9.02 21.83 20.67
N ASN A 67 8.82 20.93 21.63
CA ASN A 67 8.62 21.27 23.05
C ASN A 67 9.82 20.83 23.92
N ASP A 68 11.01 20.66 23.31
CA ASP A 68 12.26 20.24 23.96
C ASP A 68 12.19 18.90 24.72
N GLY A 69 11.16 18.08 24.48
CA GLY A 69 10.97 16.76 25.11
C GLY A 69 11.80 15.64 24.46
N VAL A 70 12.21 15.83 23.21
CA VAL A 70 13.06 14.90 22.44
C VAL A 70 14.18 15.68 21.77
N ALA A 71 15.43 15.25 21.97
CA ALA A 71 16.58 15.89 21.35
C ALA A 71 16.57 15.68 19.83
N ILE A 72 17.01 16.69 19.08
CA ILE A 72 17.17 16.59 17.62
C ILE A 72 18.49 15.85 17.34
N ILE A 73 18.41 14.55 17.05
CA ILE A 73 19.60 13.71 16.78
C ILE A 73 20.09 13.90 15.34
N ASN A 74 19.25 13.58 14.36
CA ASN A 74 19.64 13.58 12.94
C ASN A 74 18.83 14.53 12.08
N VAL A 75 17.51 14.59 12.31
CA VAL A 75 16.59 15.38 11.49
C VAL A 75 15.59 16.07 12.41
N ARG A 76 15.29 17.33 12.13
CA ARG A 76 14.16 18.02 12.72
C ARG A 76 12.91 17.66 11.94
N PHE A 77 12.00 16.91 12.55
CA PHE A 77 10.86 16.31 11.84
C PHE A 77 9.87 17.38 11.35
N SER A 78 9.86 18.55 11.98
CA SER A 78 8.94 19.64 11.67
C SER A 78 9.31 20.42 10.40
N GLU A 79 10.53 20.26 9.89
CA GLU A 79 11.06 20.88 8.68
C GLU A 79 10.85 19.97 7.46
N TRP A 80 10.64 20.57 6.30
CA TRP A 80 10.48 19.83 5.05
C TRP A 80 11.84 19.52 4.44
N SER A 81 12.15 18.24 4.25
CA SER A 81 13.24 17.82 3.40
C SER A 81 12.74 17.58 1.97
N PHE A 82 13.67 17.60 1.01
CA PHE A 82 13.40 17.22 -0.38
C PHE A 82 12.74 15.83 -0.48
N TYR A 83 13.23 14.87 0.32
CA TYR A 83 12.70 13.50 0.33
C TYR A 83 11.27 13.42 0.87
N ASP A 84 10.93 14.22 1.90
CA ASP A 84 9.55 14.29 2.41
C ASP A 84 8.59 14.69 1.28
N ILE A 85 8.95 15.73 0.50
CA ILE A 85 8.12 16.24 -0.59
C ILE A 85 7.97 15.18 -1.69
N VAL A 86 9.07 14.55 -2.10
CA VAL A 86 9.06 13.53 -3.15
C VAL A 86 8.19 12.33 -2.75
N PHE A 87 8.41 11.76 -1.56
CA PHE A 87 7.62 10.60 -1.11
C PHE A 87 6.17 10.95 -0.85
N TYR A 88 5.88 12.17 -0.38
CA TYR A 88 4.52 12.68 -0.26
C TYR A 88 3.81 12.68 -1.62
N ILE A 89 4.41 13.30 -2.64
CA ILE A 89 3.83 13.40 -3.98
C ILE A 89 3.62 12.02 -4.60
N ILE A 90 4.63 11.14 -4.52
CA ILE A 90 4.53 9.77 -5.07
C ILE A 90 3.38 9.01 -4.39
N THR A 91 3.22 9.16 -3.08
CA THR A 91 2.14 8.50 -2.34
C THR A 91 0.77 9.04 -2.73
N ILE A 92 0.62 10.35 -2.93
CA ILE A 92 -0.61 10.95 -3.43
C ILE A 92 -0.96 10.42 -4.82
N LEU A 93 0.01 10.31 -5.73
CA LEU A 93 -0.20 9.72 -7.06
C LEU A 93 -0.62 8.26 -6.96
N GLY A 94 0.02 7.48 -6.10
CA GLY A 94 -0.36 6.10 -5.80
C GLY A 94 -1.80 6.00 -5.29
N CYS A 95 -2.16 6.79 -4.28
CA CYS A 95 -3.51 6.81 -3.72
C CYS A 95 -4.56 7.20 -4.77
N SER A 96 -4.29 8.22 -5.59
CA SER A 96 -5.18 8.65 -6.67
C SER A 96 -5.37 7.55 -7.71
N LEU A 97 -4.30 6.84 -8.11
CA LEU A 97 -4.38 5.71 -9.03
C LEU A 97 -5.20 4.55 -8.42
N ARG A 98 -5.05 4.29 -7.12
CA ARG A 98 -5.81 3.27 -6.39
C ARG A 98 -7.30 3.61 -6.37
N LEU A 99 -7.64 4.83 -5.99
CA LEU A 99 -9.02 5.32 -5.95
C LEU A 99 -9.66 5.35 -7.34
N TRP A 100 -8.89 5.72 -8.37
CA TRP A 100 -9.36 5.64 -9.76
C TRP A 100 -9.62 4.18 -10.16
N SER A 101 -8.75 3.25 -9.77
CA SER A 101 -8.96 1.82 -10.01
C SER A 101 -10.24 1.30 -9.33
N PHE A 102 -10.50 1.72 -8.09
CA PHE A 102 -11.74 1.40 -7.38
C PHE A 102 -12.97 1.99 -8.08
N TYR A 103 -12.87 3.25 -8.50
CA TYR A 103 -13.95 3.94 -9.20
C TYR A 103 -14.24 3.34 -10.58
N THR A 104 -13.24 2.82 -11.27
CA THR A 104 -13.41 2.21 -12.60
C THR A 104 -13.95 0.79 -12.51
N LEU A 105 -13.50 -0.02 -11.54
CA LEU A 105 -14.02 -1.37 -11.36
C LEU A 105 -15.40 -1.38 -10.69
N ARG A 106 -15.73 -0.42 -9.81
CA ARG A 106 -16.97 -0.34 -9.02
C ARG A 106 -17.39 -1.73 -8.49
N GLU A 107 -18.51 -2.26 -9.00
CA GLU A 107 -19.11 -3.54 -8.60
C GLU A 107 -18.25 -4.76 -8.96
N TYR A 108 -17.31 -4.61 -9.89
CA TYR A 108 -16.37 -5.66 -10.29
C TYR A 108 -15.12 -5.73 -9.40
N PHE A 109 -14.93 -4.80 -8.45
CA PHE A 109 -13.82 -4.86 -7.49
C PHE A 109 -14.16 -5.86 -6.37
N THR A 110 -13.67 -7.09 -6.51
CA THR A 110 -13.75 -8.12 -5.45
C THR A 110 -12.35 -8.51 -4.99
N PHE A 111 -12.13 -8.55 -3.68
CA PHE A 111 -10.85 -9.01 -3.11
C PHE A 111 -10.64 -10.52 -3.30
N ASN A 112 -11.72 -11.27 -3.47
CA ASN A 112 -11.62 -12.64 -3.95
C ASN A 112 -11.47 -12.65 -5.47
N VAL A 113 -10.67 -13.60 -5.95
CA VAL A 113 -10.62 -14.01 -7.36
C VAL A 113 -11.92 -14.77 -7.73
N THR A 114 -13.07 -14.23 -7.34
CA THR A 114 -14.38 -14.81 -7.65
C THR A 114 -14.99 -13.97 -8.76
N ILE A 115 -14.96 -14.53 -9.96
CA ILE A 115 -15.61 -13.95 -11.13
C ILE A 115 -17.11 -13.91 -10.86
N LEU A 116 -17.67 -12.71 -10.70
CA LEU A 116 -19.12 -12.51 -10.71
C LEU A 116 -19.68 -13.10 -12.02
N LYS A 117 -20.85 -13.75 -11.99
CA LYS A 117 -21.42 -14.43 -13.17
C LYS A 117 -21.50 -13.55 -14.44
N ASN A 118 -21.59 -12.23 -14.27
CA ASN A 118 -21.61 -11.21 -15.33
C ASN A 118 -20.36 -10.31 -15.38
N HIS A 119 -19.20 -10.79 -14.90
CA HIS A 119 -17.95 -10.04 -14.94
C HIS A 119 -17.54 -9.77 -16.40
N LYS A 120 -17.39 -8.50 -16.75
CA LYS A 120 -16.86 -8.06 -18.05
C LYS A 120 -15.41 -7.63 -17.87
N LEU A 121 -14.59 -7.86 -18.89
CA LEU A 121 -13.23 -7.34 -18.91
C LEU A 121 -13.29 -5.82 -19.02
N VAL A 122 -12.82 -5.12 -17.98
CA VAL A 122 -12.82 -3.66 -17.94
C VAL A 122 -11.55 -3.14 -18.61
N ASP A 123 -11.71 -2.34 -19.66
CA ASP A 123 -10.61 -1.79 -20.47
C ASP A 123 -10.59 -0.25 -20.48
N THR A 124 -11.36 0.38 -19.61
CA THR A 124 -11.47 1.85 -19.47
C THR A 124 -10.66 2.38 -18.28
N GLY A 125 -10.45 3.70 -18.22
CA GLY A 125 -9.72 4.33 -17.13
C GLY A 125 -8.28 3.84 -17.01
N PRO A 126 -7.77 3.54 -15.80
CA PRO A 126 -6.38 3.09 -15.63
C PRO A 126 -6.15 1.67 -16.19
N TYR A 127 -7.22 0.89 -16.37
CA TYR A 127 -7.19 -0.45 -16.99
C TYR A 127 -7.04 -0.41 -18.51
N ALA A 128 -7.14 0.78 -19.14
CA ALA A 128 -6.79 0.96 -20.54
C ALA A 128 -5.26 0.87 -20.76
N LEU A 129 -4.48 1.29 -19.76
CA LEU A 129 -3.02 1.41 -19.85
C LEU A 129 -2.29 0.22 -19.20
N LEU A 130 -2.81 -0.25 -18.07
CA LEU A 130 -2.19 -1.27 -17.23
C LEU A 130 -3.16 -2.42 -16.98
N ILE A 131 -2.64 -3.64 -16.87
CA ILE A 131 -3.43 -4.80 -16.45
C ILE A 131 -3.76 -4.72 -14.96
N HIS A 132 -2.80 -4.28 -14.15
CA HIS A 132 -2.86 -4.29 -12.68
C HIS A 132 -2.63 -2.91 -12.05
N PRO A 133 -3.34 -1.84 -12.45
CA PRO A 133 -3.09 -0.46 -11.98
C PRO A 133 -3.25 -0.33 -10.47
N SER A 134 -4.16 -1.11 -9.88
CA SER A 134 -4.39 -1.13 -8.44
C SER A 134 -3.16 -1.64 -7.67
N TYR A 135 -2.38 -2.58 -8.23
CA TYR A 135 -1.15 -3.07 -7.60
C TYR A 135 0.00 -2.08 -7.77
N THR A 136 0.09 -1.46 -8.95
CA THR A 136 1.02 -0.35 -9.21
C THR A 136 0.83 0.77 -8.20
N ALA A 137 -0.42 1.10 -7.89
CA ALA A 137 -0.74 2.10 -6.88
C ALA A 137 -0.18 1.74 -5.50
N ILE A 138 -0.30 0.48 -5.05
CA ILE A 138 0.26 0.07 -3.76
C ILE A 138 1.80 0.13 -3.78
N MET A 139 2.44 -0.23 -4.91
CA MET A 139 3.90 -0.07 -5.07
C MET A 139 4.32 1.39 -4.90
N LEU A 140 3.54 2.35 -5.42
CA LEU A 140 3.80 3.79 -5.25
C LEU A 140 3.52 4.29 -3.82
N MET A 141 2.61 3.67 -3.08
CA MET A 141 2.30 4.06 -1.70
C MET A 141 3.32 3.51 -0.68
N THR A 142 4.10 2.48 -1.03
CA THR A 142 5.00 1.79 -0.09
C THR A 142 6.23 2.62 0.35
N PRO A 143 6.90 3.41 -0.52
CA PRO A 143 8.14 4.11 -0.17
C PRO A 143 8.05 5.05 1.02
N ILE A 144 6.92 5.75 1.21
CA ILE A 144 6.79 6.68 2.34
C ILE A 144 6.77 5.97 3.69
N VAL A 145 6.23 4.74 3.75
CA VAL A 145 6.25 3.92 4.96
C VAL A 145 7.70 3.62 5.33
N LEU A 146 8.48 3.13 4.38
CA LEU A 146 9.91 2.83 4.59
C LEU A 146 10.68 4.07 5.03
N TYR A 147 10.39 5.23 4.42
CA TYR A 147 11.05 6.49 4.75
C TYR A 147 10.68 7.01 6.15
N VAL A 148 9.41 6.94 6.54
CA VAL A 148 8.95 7.33 7.89
C VAL A 148 9.53 6.40 8.95
N THR A 149 9.52 5.09 8.71
CA THR A 149 10.15 4.12 9.63
C THR A 149 11.65 4.35 9.72
N TYR A 150 12.32 4.68 8.61
CA TYR A 150 13.71 5.10 8.62
C TYR A 150 13.91 6.39 9.43
N GLN A 151 13.10 7.44 9.31
CA GLN A 151 13.31 8.61 10.18
C GLN A 151 13.13 8.27 11.67
N LEU A 152 12.14 7.44 11.99
CA LEU A 152 11.82 7.02 13.35
C LEU A 152 12.87 6.11 13.98
N HIS A 153 13.72 5.46 13.18
CA HIS A 153 14.60 4.40 13.68
C HIS A 153 15.54 4.86 14.80
N TYR A 154 16.05 6.08 14.71
CA TYR A 154 16.95 6.66 15.73
C TYR A 154 16.24 7.02 17.04
N TYR A 155 14.94 7.27 17.00
CA TYR A 155 14.18 7.81 18.13
C TYR A 155 13.44 6.74 18.90
N ILE A 156 12.98 5.68 18.23
CA ILE A 156 12.19 4.62 18.87
C ILE A 156 12.94 3.98 20.05
N PRO A 157 14.21 3.55 19.98
CA PRO A 157 14.83 2.89 21.15
C PRO A 157 15.13 3.81 22.32
N ILE A 158 15.23 5.11 22.07
CA ILE A 158 15.55 6.10 23.10
C ILE A 158 14.27 6.52 23.83
N TYR A 159 13.16 6.65 23.10
CA TYR A 159 11.94 7.27 23.60
C TYR A 159 10.72 6.33 23.65
N SER A 160 10.81 5.11 23.13
CA SER A 160 9.75 4.09 23.24
C SER A 160 9.97 3.22 24.48
N PRO A 161 8.93 2.98 25.29
CA PRO A 161 9.01 2.02 26.40
C PRO A 161 9.07 0.55 25.92
N VAL A 162 8.85 0.31 24.62
CA VAL A 162 8.88 -1.02 23.99
C VAL A 162 10.05 -1.07 23.02
N ASP A 163 10.91 -2.07 23.19
CA ASP A 163 12.05 -2.33 22.31
C ASP A 163 11.58 -2.94 20.97
N PHE A 164 11.29 -2.08 20.00
CA PHE A 164 11.02 -2.47 18.62
C PHE A 164 12.30 -2.57 17.77
N SER A 165 13.49 -2.55 18.37
CA SER A 165 14.76 -2.43 17.64
C SER A 165 14.94 -3.54 16.60
N PHE A 166 14.48 -4.77 16.89
CA PHE A 166 14.54 -5.87 15.91
C PHE A 166 13.82 -5.54 14.59
N PHE A 167 12.62 -4.97 14.65
CA PHE A 167 11.83 -4.63 13.45
C PHE A 167 12.37 -3.39 12.72
N VAL A 168 13.04 -2.50 13.44
CA VAL A 168 13.37 -1.14 13.01
C VAL A 168 14.83 -0.97 12.58
N TYR A 169 15.79 -1.73 13.14
CA TYR A 169 17.24 -1.57 12.93
C TYR A 169 17.84 -2.47 11.86
N SER A 170 17.18 -3.58 11.56
CA SER A 170 17.78 -4.61 10.74
C SER A 170 17.44 -4.35 9.27
N TRP A 171 18.41 -3.98 8.45
CA TRP A 171 18.19 -3.95 6.99
C TRP A 171 17.66 -5.30 6.47
N TYR A 172 17.93 -6.40 7.19
CA TYR A 172 17.36 -7.72 6.94
C TYR A 172 15.85 -7.77 7.18
N THR A 173 15.26 -7.03 8.13
CA THR A 173 13.80 -6.99 8.31
C THR A 173 13.13 -6.23 7.17
N TYR A 174 13.68 -5.09 6.76
CA TYR A 174 13.16 -4.37 5.57
C TYR A 174 13.28 -5.22 4.30
N ALA A 175 14.42 -5.92 4.13
CA ALA A 175 14.61 -6.83 3.01
C ALA A 175 13.65 -8.03 3.06
N ALA A 176 13.42 -8.61 4.24
CA ALA A 176 12.46 -9.71 4.42
C ALA A 176 11.02 -9.25 4.14
N TRP A 177 10.61 -8.08 4.64
CA TRP A 177 9.30 -7.49 4.34
C TRP A 177 9.13 -7.21 2.85
N ALA A 178 10.13 -6.62 2.20
CA ALA A 178 10.12 -6.40 0.75
C ALA A 178 10.01 -7.73 -0.02
N PHE A 179 10.75 -8.75 0.39
CA PHE A 179 10.71 -10.08 -0.22
C PHE A 179 9.34 -10.75 -0.06
N ILE A 180 8.79 -10.76 1.16
CA ILE A 180 7.45 -11.31 1.43
C ILE A 180 6.40 -10.57 0.61
N TYR A 181 6.47 -9.24 0.55
CA TYR A 181 5.53 -8.42 -0.19
C TYR A 181 5.59 -8.71 -1.70
N LEU A 182 6.79 -8.81 -2.27
CA LEU A 182 7.01 -9.18 -3.67
C LEU A 182 6.54 -10.61 -3.98
N TYR A 183 6.84 -11.57 -3.10
CA TYR A 183 6.45 -12.97 -3.25
C TYR A 183 4.93 -13.15 -3.23
N LEU A 184 4.27 -12.61 -2.19
CA LEU A 184 2.82 -12.69 -2.04
C LEU A 184 2.11 -11.92 -3.16
N GLY A 185 2.62 -10.73 -3.51
CA GLY A 185 2.11 -9.93 -4.62
C GLY A 185 2.19 -10.68 -5.96
N ARG A 186 3.33 -11.29 -6.26
CA ARG A 186 3.50 -12.11 -7.49
C ARG A 186 2.57 -13.31 -7.50
N HIS A 187 2.47 -14.04 -6.39
CA HIS A 187 1.59 -15.20 -6.30
C HIS A 187 0.12 -14.81 -6.53
N ARG A 188 -0.30 -13.68 -5.97
CA ARG A 188 -1.65 -13.13 -6.14
C ARG A 188 -1.93 -12.76 -7.59
N VAL A 189 -1.04 -12.00 -8.22
CA VAL A 189 -1.19 -11.54 -9.61
C VAL A 189 -1.29 -12.74 -10.56
N LEU A 190 -0.41 -13.73 -10.39
CA LEU A 190 -0.46 -14.94 -11.21
C LEU A 190 -1.74 -15.76 -10.98
N GLY A 191 -2.27 -15.76 -9.76
CA GLY A 191 -3.58 -16.36 -9.46
C GLY A 191 -4.72 -15.65 -10.18
N GLU A 192 -4.76 -14.32 -10.11
CA GLU A 192 -5.78 -13.49 -10.77
C GLU A 192 -5.72 -13.64 -12.30
N GLU A 193 -4.53 -13.58 -12.91
CA GLU A 193 -4.37 -13.76 -14.36
C GLU A 193 -4.77 -15.16 -14.84
N LYS A 194 -4.50 -16.21 -14.06
CA LYS A 194 -4.94 -17.57 -14.41
C LYS A 194 -6.46 -17.66 -14.47
N VAL A 195 -7.14 -17.08 -13.49
CA VAL A 195 -8.61 -17.08 -13.43
C VAL A 195 -9.21 -16.21 -14.54
N LEU A 196 -8.63 -15.04 -14.83
CA LEU A 196 -9.03 -14.21 -15.96
C LEU A 196 -8.84 -14.94 -17.30
N LYS A 197 -7.71 -15.63 -17.49
CA LYS A 197 -7.45 -16.43 -18.70
C LYS A 197 -8.43 -17.60 -18.85
N GLN A 198 -8.75 -18.30 -17.77
CA GLN A 198 -9.72 -19.40 -17.79
C GLN A 198 -11.13 -18.93 -18.18
N ARG A 199 -11.52 -17.70 -17.82
CA ARG A 199 -12.85 -17.17 -18.13
C ARG A 199 -12.95 -16.52 -19.50
N PHE A 200 -12.01 -15.65 -19.84
CA PHE A 200 -12.08 -14.79 -21.02
C PHE A 200 -11.31 -15.35 -22.22
N GLY A 201 -10.44 -16.35 -22.02
CA GLY A 201 -9.73 -17.05 -23.08
C GLY A 201 -9.02 -16.09 -24.06
N LYS A 202 -9.50 -16.07 -25.30
CA LYS A 202 -8.93 -15.24 -26.39
C LYS A 202 -9.01 -13.74 -26.13
N GLU A 203 -10.06 -13.25 -25.47
CA GLU A 203 -10.21 -11.83 -25.14
C GLU A 203 -9.10 -11.38 -24.18
N TRP A 204 -8.76 -12.23 -23.21
CA TRP A 204 -7.65 -11.97 -22.29
C TRP A 204 -6.28 -11.98 -22.98
N ASP A 205 -6.06 -12.90 -23.93
CA ASP A 205 -4.81 -12.96 -24.68
C ASP A 205 -4.59 -11.70 -25.55
N LEU A 206 -5.67 -11.14 -26.13
CA LEU A 206 -5.60 -9.86 -26.85
C LEU A 206 -5.38 -8.68 -25.89
N TYR A 207 -6.11 -8.67 -24.78
CA TYR A 207 -6.03 -7.61 -23.77
C TYR A 207 -4.64 -7.51 -23.15
N SER A 208 -4.05 -8.66 -22.79
CA SER A 208 -2.74 -8.75 -22.14
C SER A 208 -1.57 -8.44 -23.08
N LYS A 209 -1.68 -8.73 -24.38
CA LYS A 209 -0.65 -8.38 -25.38
C LYS A 209 -0.51 -6.87 -25.59
N GLN A 210 -1.58 -6.11 -25.43
CA GLN A 210 -1.61 -4.68 -25.69
C GLN A 210 -1.18 -3.82 -24.49
N ARG A 211 -1.09 -4.42 -23.28
CA ARG A 211 -0.96 -3.68 -22.01
C ARG A 211 0.20 -4.19 -21.18
N LYS A 212 0.78 -3.30 -20.39
CA LYS A 212 1.84 -3.64 -19.43
C LYS A 212 1.22 -4.13 -18.12
N ARG A 213 1.93 -4.98 -17.37
CA ARG A 213 1.36 -5.53 -16.11
C ARG A 213 1.29 -4.49 -15.02
N PHE A 214 2.41 -3.83 -14.68
CA PHE A 214 2.47 -2.90 -13.55
C PHE A 214 2.91 -1.48 -13.93
N ILE A 215 4.14 -1.32 -14.44
CA ILE A 215 4.73 -0.01 -14.76
C ILE A 215 5.32 -0.12 -16.17
N PRO A 216 5.32 0.96 -16.97
CA PRO A 216 6.21 1.05 -18.11
C PRO A 216 7.63 0.57 -17.77
N TYR A 217 8.10 -0.51 -18.42
CA TYR A 217 9.47 -1.04 -18.34
C TYR A 217 9.81 -1.94 -17.12
N LEU A 218 8.85 -2.25 -16.25
CA LEU A 218 8.99 -3.28 -15.20
C LEU A 218 7.97 -4.40 -15.45
N PHE A 219 8.44 -5.40 -16.22
CA PHE A 219 7.77 -6.62 -16.72
C PHE A 219 6.37 -6.44 -17.33
#